data_AF-A0A418VHZ7-F1
#
_entry.id   AF-A0A418VHZ7-F1
#
_cell.length_a   1.000
_cell.length_b   1.000
_cell.length_c   1.000
_cell.angle_alpha   90.00
_cell.angle_beta   90.00
_cell.angle_gamma   90.00
#
_symmetry.space_group_name_H-M   'P 1'
#
loop_
_entity.id
_entity.type
_entity.pdbx_description
1 polymer ?
#
loop_
_entity_poly.entity_id
_entity_poly.type
_entity_poly.pdbx_seq_one_letter_code
_entity_poly.pdbx_strand_id
1 'polypeptide(L)' 'MTVAEAIQYQKEVWGRVVFGRDALYAIARTKTVPVVRVGKGRMYFPRTSLEALLNGNQENE' A
#
# COMPACT_ATOMS: atom_id res chain seq x y z
N MET A 1 -16.73 -0.84 -11.46
CA MET A 1 -15.29 -1.06 -11.29
C MET A 1 -15.03 -1.50 -9.87
N THR A 2 -14.54 -2.71 -9.67
CA THR A 2 -14.13 -3.25 -8.36
C THR A 2 -12.75 -2.72 -7.96
N VAL A 3 -12.35 -2.92 -6.71
CA VAL A 3 -11.02 -2.51 -6.22
C VAL A 3 -9.90 -3.21 -7.00
N ALA A 4 -10.08 -4.50 -7.31
CA ALA A 4 -9.12 -5.28 -8.09
C ALA A 4 -8.98 -4.74 -9.52
N GLU A 5 -10.10 -4.44 -10.18
CA GLU A 5 -10.12 -3.83 -11.52
C GLU A 5 -9.44 -2.46 -11.52
N ALA A 6 -9.66 -1.65 -10.48
CA ALA A 6 -9.01 -0.35 -10.34
C ALA A 6 -7.48 -0.49 -10.23
N ILE A 7 -6.99 -1.41 -9.40
CA ILE A 7 -5.56 -1.70 -9.22
C ILE A 7 -4.93 -2.15 -10.55
N GLN A 8 -5.59 -3.08 -11.25
CA GLN A 8 -5.17 -3.58 -12.55
C GLN A 8 -5.03 -2.43 -13.57
N TYR A 9 -6.06 -1.59 -13.69
CA TYR A 9 -6.07 -0.43 -14.57
C TYR A 9 -4.92 0.54 -14.26
N GLN A 10 -4.65 0.85 -12.98
CA GLN A 10 -3.55 1.75 -12.64
C GLN A 10 -2.18 1.19 -13.04
N LYS A 11 -1.98 -0.13 -12.86
CA LYS A 11 -0.74 -0.80 -13.26
C LYS A 11 -0.55 -0.74 -14.79
N GLU A 12 -1.61 -0.97 -15.55
CA GLU A 12 -1.55 -0.96 -17.03
C GLU A 12 -1.36 0.45 -17.60
N VAL A 13 -2.04 1.46 -17.04
CA VAL A 13 -2.02 2.83 -17.58
C VAL A 13 -0.82 3.63 -17.08
N TRP A 14 -0.43 3.48 -15.81
CA TRP A 14 0.60 4.31 -15.18
C TRP A 14 1.85 3.53 -14.73
N GLY A 15 1.88 2.20 -14.90
CA GLY A 15 3.01 1.35 -14.46
C GLY A 15 3.16 1.23 -12.94
N ARG A 16 2.23 1.80 -12.16
CA ARG A 16 2.27 1.80 -10.69
C ARG A 16 0.88 2.06 -10.11
N VAL A 17 0.68 1.62 -8.87
CA VAL A 17 -0.51 1.95 -8.08
C VAL A 17 -0.22 3.17 -7.23
N VAL A 18 -1.12 4.17 -7.26
CA VAL A 18 -1.02 5.37 -6.43
C VAL A 18 -2.00 5.23 -5.28
N PHE A 19 -1.49 5.34 -4.06
CA PHE A 19 -2.32 5.28 -2.85
C PHE A 19 -2.68 6.68 -2.37
N GLY A 20 -3.96 6.86 -2.01
CA GLY A 20 -4.39 8.04 -1.29
C GLY A 20 -3.77 8.10 0.11
N ARG A 21 -3.61 9.32 0.62
CA ARG A 21 -3.07 9.56 1.97
C ARG A 21 -3.85 8.79 3.05
N ASP A 22 -5.18 8.82 3.00
CA ASP A 22 -6.02 8.18 4.02
C ASP A 22 -5.90 6.66 4.00
N ALA A 23 -5.75 6.07 2.81
CA ALA A 23 -5.48 4.64 2.67
C ALA A 23 -4.14 4.25 3.31
N LEU A 24 -3.09 5.06 3.12
CA LEU A 24 -1.79 4.84 3.78
C LEU A 24 -1.89 4.98 5.30
N TYR A 25 -2.68 5.92 5.81
CA TYR A 25 -2.95 6.03 7.26
C TYR A 25 -3.72 4.84 7.81
N ALA A 26 -4.69 4.31 7.06
CA ALA A 26 -5.42 3.10 7.44
C ALA A 26 -4.46 1.90 7.54
N ILE A 27 -3.63 1.68 6.52
CA ILE A 27 -2.58 0.62 6.52
C ILE A 27 -1.59 0.80 7.68
N ALA A 28 -1.19 2.05 7.97
CA ALA A 28 -0.30 2.31 9.11
C ALA A 28 -0.95 2.00 10.47
N ARG A 29 -2.28 2.10 10.58
CA ARG A 29 -3.03 1.79 11.81
C ARG A 29 -3.21 0.28 12.00
N THR A 30 -3.39 -0.48 10.92
CA THR A 30 -3.58 -1.94 10.98
C THR A 30 -2.29 -2.69 11.36
N LYS A 31 -1.12 -2.04 11.28
CA LYS A 31 0.20 -2.65 11.52
C LYS A 31 0.52 -3.84 10.62
N THR A 32 -0.18 -3.97 9.49
CA THR A 32 0.00 -5.05 8.51
C THR A 32 1.21 -4.85 7.60
N VAL A 33 1.75 -3.63 7.54
CA VAL A 33 2.94 -3.28 6.77
C VAL A 33 3.93 -2.58 7.69
N PRO A 34 5.23 -2.90 7.63
CA PRO A 34 6.24 -2.14 8.35
C PRO A 34 6.22 -0.66 7.94
N VAL A 35 6.17 0.24 8.92
CA VAL A 35 6.15 1.70 8.68
C VAL A 35 7.32 2.35 9.40
N VAL A 36 8.16 3.06 8.66
CA VAL A 36 9.25 3.87 9.23
C VAL A 36 8.75 5.30 9.43
N ARG A 37 8.72 5.76 10.68
CA ARG A 37 8.33 7.13 11.03
C ARG A 37 9.57 7.99 11.21
N VAL A 38 9.64 9.12 10.52
CA VAL A 38 10.76 10.07 10.63
C VAL A 38 10.24 11.44 11.04
N GLY A 39 10.57 11.85 12.27
CA GLY A 39 10.11 13.12 12.83
C GLY A 39 8.58 13.19 12.97
N LYS A 40 8.05 14.41 13.02
CA LYS A 40 6.61 14.64 13.13
C LYS A 40 5.96 14.61 11.75
N GLY A 41 5.24 13.53 11.46
CA GLY A 41 4.30 13.45 10.33
C GLY A 41 4.82 12.83 9.02
N ARG A 42 6.11 12.44 8.93
CA ARG A 42 6.59 11.67 7.77
C ARG A 42 6.56 10.17 8.06
N MET A 43 5.92 9.45 7.17
CA MET A 43 5.84 7.98 7.20
C MET A 43 6.35 7.44 5.87
N TYR A 44 7.23 6.45 5.95
CA TYR A 44 7.76 5.73 4.81
C TYR A 44 7.29 4.29 4.89
N PHE A 45 6.79 3.81 3.76
CA PHE A 45 6.30 2.45 3.59
C PHE A 45 7.24 1.77 2.60
N PRO A 46 7.79 0.58 2.93
CA PRO A 46 8.51 -0.21 1.96
C PRO A 46 7.58 -0.55 0.79
N ARG A 47 8.04 -0.23 -0.42
CA ARG A 47 7.26 -0.45 -1.65
C ARG A 47 6.88 -1.93 -1.81
N THR A 48 7.82 -2.83 -1.54
CA THR A 48 7.62 -4.29 -1.62
C THR A 48 6.49 -4.78 -0.71
N SER A 49 6.39 -4.26 0.51
CA SER A 49 5.33 -4.63 1.46
C SER A 49 3.96 -4.13 1.02
N LEU A 50 3.87 -2.93 0.41
CA LEU A 50 2.62 -2.44 -0.17
C LEU A 50 2.20 -3.27 -1.39
N GLU A 51 3.16 -3.68 -2.23
CA GLU A 51 2.89 -4.55 -3.37
C GLU A 51 2.43 -5.95 -2.93
N ALA A 52 3.04 -6.53 -1.90
CA ALA A 52 2.61 -7.81 -1.31
C ALA A 52 1.17 -7.74 -0.79
N LEU A 53 0.83 -6.65 -0.07
CA LEU A 53 -0.52 -6.43 0.44
C LEU A 53 -1.57 -6.31 -0.68
N LEU A 54 -1.22 -5.64 -1.79
CA LEU A 54 -2.12 -5.55 -2.95
C LEU A 54 -2.29 -6.86 -3.71
N ASN A 55 -1.26 -7.69 -3.75
CA ASN A 55 -1.30 -8.97 -4.44
C ASN A 55 -1.91 -10.09 -3.58
N GLY A 56 -2.30 -9.80 -2.33
CA GLY A 56 -2.88 -10.79 -1.41
C GLY A 56 -1.88 -11.76 -0.80
N ASN A 57 -0.58 -11.56 -1.04
CA ASN A 57 0.49 -12.37 -0.44
C ASN A 57 0.80 -11.81 0.95
N GLN A 58 -0.09 -12.07 1.91
CA GLN A 58 0.32 -12.05 3.31
C GLN A 58 0.98 -13.40 3.60
N GLU A 59 2.31 -13.40 3.68
CA GLU A 59 3.03 -14.44 4.41
C GLU A 59 2.54 -14.34 5.87
N ASN A 60 1.47 -15.08 6.16
CA ASN A 60 1.01 -15.32 7.52
C ASN A 60 2.03 -16.29 8.14
N GLU A 61 2.96 -15.76 8.91
CA GLU A 61 3.64 -16.48 9.99
C GLU A 61 2.70 -16.71 11.17
#